data_AF-A0A0W0YM42-F1
#
_entry.id   AF-A0A0W0YM42-F1
#
_cell.length_a   1.000
_cell.length_b   1.000
_cell.length_c   1.000
_cell.angle_alpha   90.00
_cell.angle_beta   90.00
_cell.angle_gamma   90.00
#
_symmetry.space_group_name_H-M   'P 1'
#
loop_
_entity.id
_entity.type
_entity.pdbx_description
1 polymer ?
#
loop_
_entity_poly.entity_id
_entity_poly.type
_entity_poly.pdbx_seq_one_letter_code
_entity_poly.pdbx_strand_id
1 'polypeptide(L)'
;MQTTKLFNEADYKKRAELILQNLDSVQLDIEKYNKELFHLGEKLDQVNSFPEFFKVVNDIIKTESELDKFLIKEMKGLNQNIKNILIQDIKDKSEFQSLTNVLSFNEIITDKILKNKERLSFYLLKEELPEAKYNLAKKFIHSIAVLKPITELIEKQKTHLKAVLESADSMEQINEIERQIDAQDRDLLEAYQVLINFPEDEQTAEAVIKFLEKNQHLKNLMESFDFAESLMDDVLNAKTKVSVLNHGPK
;
A
#
# COMPACT_ATOMS: atom_id res chain seq x y z
N MET A 1 -0.01 -15.06 35.78
CA MET A 1 0.45 -15.08 34.37
C MET A 1 -0.75 -15.38 33.50
N GLN A 2 -1.22 -14.41 32.73
CA GLN A 2 -2.29 -14.57 31.76
C GLN A 2 -1.77 -15.40 30.58
N THR A 3 -2.39 -16.55 30.33
CA THR A 3 -2.16 -17.35 29.13
C THR A 3 -2.86 -16.67 27.95
N THR A 4 -2.07 -16.12 27.05
CA THR A 4 -2.56 -15.67 25.73
C THR A 4 -3.06 -16.91 24.99
N LYS A 5 -4.38 -17.15 25.00
CA LYS A 5 -4.98 -18.19 24.16
C LYS A 5 -4.70 -17.82 22.70
N LEU A 6 -3.89 -18.62 22.00
CA LEU A 6 -3.92 -18.67 20.54
C LEU A 6 -5.34 -19.09 20.15
N PHE A 7 -6.10 -18.15 19.58
CA PHE A 7 -7.39 -18.45 18.97
C PHE A 7 -7.15 -19.33 17.74
N ASN A 8 -7.79 -20.49 17.67
CA ASN A 8 -7.74 -21.36 16.50
C ASN A 8 -8.80 -20.91 15.46
N GLU A 9 -8.69 -21.38 14.22
CA GLU A 9 -9.61 -21.02 13.12
C GLU A 9 -11.08 -21.33 13.43
N ALA A 10 -11.35 -22.39 14.21
CA ALA A 10 -12.71 -22.75 14.62
C ALA A 10 -13.33 -21.73 15.57
N ASP A 11 -12.54 -21.12 16.46
CA ASP A 11 -12.99 -20.05 17.33
C ASP A 11 -13.34 -18.78 16.54
N TYR A 12 -12.61 -18.49 15.46
CA TYR A 12 -12.93 -17.35 14.58
C TYR A 12 -14.21 -17.58 13.78
N LYS A 13 -14.43 -18.79 13.24
CA LYS A 13 -15.68 -19.15 12.55
C LYS A 13 -16.91 -19.01 13.46
N LYS A 14 -16.82 -19.53 14.69
CA LYS A 14 -17.91 -19.40 15.66
C LYS A 14 -18.22 -17.94 16.00
N ARG A 15 -17.21 -17.07 16.06
CA ARG A 15 -17.40 -15.62 16.26
C ARG A 15 -18.02 -14.94 15.04
N ALA A 16 -17.63 -15.33 13.83
CA ALA A 16 -18.24 -14.85 12.59
C ALA A 16 -19.75 -15.20 12.57
N GLU A 17 -20.12 -16.44 12.88
CA GLU A 17 -21.53 -16.86 12.97
C GLU A 17 -22.33 -16.03 14.00
N LEU A 18 -21.76 -15.77 15.17
CA LEU A 18 -22.39 -14.92 16.19
C LEU A 18 -22.59 -13.48 15.71
N ILE A 19 -21.66 -12.93 14.93
CA ILE A 19 -21.83 -11.61 14.31
C ILE A 19 -22.99 -11.64 13.31
N LEU A 20 -23.05 -12.67 12.45
CA LEU A 20 -24.12 -12.80 11.47
C LEU A 20 -25.50 -12.93 12.12
N GLN A 21 -25.61 -13.67 13.22
CA GLN A 21 -26.86 -13.84 13.98
C GLN A 21 -27.37 -12.54 14.61
N ASN A 22 -26.51 -11.54 14.83
CA ASN A 22 -26.88 -10.26 15.44
C ASN A 22 -27.08 -9.14 14.40
N LEU A 23 -26.93 -9.43 13.10
CA LEU A 23 -26.97 -8.42 12.03
C LEU A 23 -28.32 -7.70 11.92
N ASP A 24 -29.42 -8.39 12.20
CA ASP A 24 -30.77 -7.82 12.08
C ASP A 24 -30.92 -6.52 12.91
N SER A 25 -30.24 -6.44 14.06
CA SER A 25 -30.26 -5.28 14.94
C SER A 25 -29.50 -4.05 14.41
N VAL A 26 -28.62 -4.26 13.42
CA VAL A 26 -27.67 -3.25 12.91
C VAL A 26 -27.75 -3.07 11.39
N GLN A 27 -28.64 -3.80 10.72
CA GLN A 27 -28.76 -3.84 9.27
C GLN A 27 -29.05 -2.46 8.68
N LEU A 28 -29.96 -1.69 9.27
CA LEU A 28 -30.32 -0.35 8.77
C LEU A 28 -29.12 0.61 8.79
N ASP A 29 -28.28 0.52 9.82
CA ASP A 29 -27.06 1.34 9.92
C ASP A 29 -26.01 0.90 8.89
N ILE A 30 -25.83 -0.41 8.69
CA ILE A 30 -24.95 -0.96 7.65
C ILE A 30 -25.41 -0.50 6.26
N GLU A 31 -26.70 -0.56 5.96
CA GLU A 31 -27.27 -0.09 4.70
C GLU A 31 -27.09 1.42 4.51
N LYS A 32 -27.22 2.21 5.59
CA LYS A 32 -26.95 3.64 5.57
C LYS A 32 -25.50 3.93 5.21
N TYR A 33 -24.55 3.30 5.89
CA TYR A 33 -23.12 3.46 5.58
C TYR A 33 -22.80 3.00 4.16
N ASN A 34 -23.33 1.85 3.72
CA ASN A 34 -23.16 1.37 2.34
C ASN A 34 -23.59 2.42 1.30
N LYS A 35 -24.78 3.02 1.48
CA LYS A 35 -25.29 4.08 0.59
C LYS A 35 -24.44 5.33 0.62
N GLU A 36 -24.01 5.77 1.80
CA GLU A 36 -23.20 6.97 1.97
C GLU A 36 -21.83 6.81 1.30
N LEU A 37 -21.16 5.69 1.56
CA LEU A 37 -19.87 5.33 0.96
C LEU A 37 -19.98 5.17 -0.56
N PHE A 38 -21.06 4.54 -1.05
CA PHE A 38 -21.32 4.44 -2.49
C PHE A 38 -21.46 5.82 -3.14
N HIS A 39 -22.27 6.71 -2.56
CA HIS A 39 -22.45 8.08 -3.06
C HIS A 39 -21.14 8.89 -3.05
N LEU A 40 -20.32 8.72 -2.01
CA LEU A 40 -18.99 9.34 -1.96
C LEU A 40 -18.07 8.78 -3.05
N GLY A 41 -18.15 7.48 -3.33
CA GLY A 41 -17.46 6.84 -4.45
C GLY A 41 -17.88 7.40 -5.82
N GLU A 42 -19.18 7.66 -6.03
CA GLU A 42 -19.68 8.31 -7.25
C GLU A 42 -19.24 9.77 -7.38
N LYS A 43 -19.28 10.52 -6.27
CA LYS A 43 -18.74 11.90 -6.24
C LYS A 43 -17.26 11.93 -6.61
N LEU A 44 -16.49 10.98 -6.09
CA LEU A 44 -15.06 10.88 -6.36
C LEU A 44 -14.77 10.68 -7.84
N ASP A 45 -15.61 9.93 -8.57
CA ASP A 45 -15.46 9.74 -10.02
C ASP A 45 -15.76 11.02 -10.83
N GLN A 46 -16.53 11.96 -10.24
CA GLN A 46 -16.99 13.19 -10.92
C GLN A 46 -16.16 14.44 -10.61
N VAL A 47 -15.18 14.36 -9.70
CA VAL A 47 -14.38 15.54 -9.30
C VAL A 47 -13.57 16.09 -10.47
N ASN A 48 -13.47 17.42 -10.59
CA ASN A 48 -12.71 18.05 -11.67
C ASN A 48 -11.59 18.96 -11.17
N SER A 49 -11.40 19.04 -9.86
CA SER A 49 -10.36 19.85 -9.25
C SER A 49 -9.81 19.21 -7.98
N PHE A 50 -8.57 19.56 -7.63
CA PHE A 50 -7.95 19.10 -6.38
C PHE A 50 -8.72 19.54 -5.11
N PRO A 51 -9.23 20.79 -5.00
CA PRO A 51 -10.03 21.18 -3.84
C PRO A 51 -11.29 20.31 -3.66
N GLU A 52 -12.00 19.99 -4.74
CA GLU A 52 -13.15 19.08 -4.70
C GLU A 52 -12.72 17.65 -4.33
N PHE A 53 -11.66 17.15 -4.95
CA PHE A 53 -11.08 15.85 -4.63
C PHE A 53 -10.73 15.73 -3.15
N PHE A 54 -10.00 16.68 -2.58
CA PHE A 54 -9.63 16.66 -1.16
C PHE A 54 -10.85 16.73 -0.25
N LYS A 55 -11.88 17.49 -0.62
CA LYS A 55 -13.14 17.53 0.13
C LYS A 55 -13.81 16.15 0.16
N VAL A 56 -13.96 15.50 -1.00
CA VAL A 56 -14.59 14.17 -1.08
C VAL A 56 -13.76 13.11 -0.34
N VAL A 57 -12.43 13.15 -0.45
CA VAL A 57 -11.54 12.24 0.29
C VAL A 57 -11.66 12.45 1.80
N ASN A 58 -11.75 13.69 2.28
CA ASN A 58 -11.96 13.96 3.70
C ASN A 58 -13.32 13.46 4.18
N ASP A 59 -14.38 13.60 3.37
CA ASP A 59 -15.70 13.05 3.67
C ASP A 59 -15.64 11.51 3.75
N ILE A 60 -14.93 10.85 2.82
CA ILE A 60 -14.67 9.39 2.86
C ILE A 60 -13.98 8.98 4.16
N ILE A 61 -12.85 9.61 4.50
CA ILE A 61 -12.07 9.29 5.70
C ILE A 61 -12.93 9.45 6.96
N LYS A 62 -13.77 10.50 6.99
CA LYS A 62 -14.69 10.72 8.10
C LYS A 62 -15.72 9.60 8.21
N THR A 63 -16.40 9.27 7.12
CA THR A 63 -17.43 8.22 7.10
C THR A 63 -16.82 6.85 7.42
N GLU A 64 -15.61 6.53 6.93
CA GLU A 64 -14.87 5.31 7.30
C GLU A 64 -14.52 5.29 8.79
N SER A 65 -14.07 6.41 9.36
CA SER A 65 -13.78 6.47 10.80
C SER A 65 -15.03 6.28 11.66
N GLU A 66 -16.17 6.81 11.24
CA GLU A 66 -17.46 6.61 11.91
C GLU A 66 -17.95 5.16 11.79
N LEU A 67 -17.81 4.58 10.60
CA LEU A 67 -18.09 3.17 10.34
C LEU A 67 -17.22 2.25 11.21
N ASP A 68 -15.90 2.46 11.25
CA ASP A 68 -14.99 1.62 12.04
C ASP A 68 -15.36 1.63 13.53
N LYS A 69 -15.70 2.81 14.07
CA LYS A 69 -16.18 2.95 15.46
C LYS A 69 -17.50 2.20 15.67
N PHE A 70 -18.41 2.28 14.70
CA PHE A 70 -19.66 1.55 14.72
C PHE A 70 -19.43 0.03 14.70
N LEU A 71 -18.61 -0.47 13.77
CA LEU A 71 -18.29 -1.90 13.64
C LEU A 71 -17.61 -2.43 14.91
N ILE A 72 -16.66 -1.70 15.50
CA ILE A 72 -16.00 -2.11 16.76
C ILE A 72 -17.02 -2.21 17.90
N LYS A 73 -17.95 -1.26 17.98
CA LYS A 73 -18.96 -1.19 19.05
C LYS A 73 -20.00 -2.29 18.93
N GLU A 74 -20.55 -2.46 17.73
CA GLU A 74 -21.70 -3.32 17.49
C GLU A 74 -21.31 -4.76 17.11
N MET A 75 -20.17 -4.97 16.44
CA MET A 75 -19.63 -6.29 16.09
C MET A 75 -18.50 -6.68 17.03
N LYS A 76 -18.83 -6.86 18.32
CA LYS A 76 -17.85 -7.17 19.37
C LYS A 76 -16.94 -8.33 18.98
N GLY A 77 -15.63 -8.05 18.94
CA GLY A 77 -14.62 -9.04 18.62
C GLY A 77 -14.32 -9.19 17.13
N LEU A 78 -14.89 -8.34 16.26
CA LEU A 78 -14.45 -8.20 14.87
C LEU A 78 -12.97 -7.80 14.84
N ASN A 79 -12.17 -8.61 14.16
CA ASN A 79 -10.77 -8.35 13.84
C ASN A 79 -10.52 -8.75 12.38
N GLN A 80 -9.32 -8.50 11.85
CA GLN A 80 -9.03 -8.75 10.44
C GLN A 80 -9.26 -10.23 10.04
N ASN A 81 -8.91 -11.19 10.89
CA ASN A 81 -9.12 -12.61 10.61
C ASN A 81 -10.60 -12.97 10.51
N ILE A 82 -11.41 -12.48 11.44
CA ILE A 82 -12.87 -12.70 11.45
C ILE A 82 -13.53 -11.96 10.27
N LYS A 83 -13.07 -10.74 9.96
CA LYS A 83 -13.53 -9.95 8.80
C LYS A 83 -13.30 -10.70 7.50
N ASN A 84 -12.11 -11.29 7.30
CA ASN A 84 -11.79 -12.07 6.12
C ASN A 84 -12.67 -13.32 5.99
N ILE A 85 -12.91 -14.04 7.11
CA ILE A 85 -13.81 -15.20 7.13
C ILE A 85 -15.24 -14.77 6.77
N LEU A 86 -15.74 -13.71 7.41
CA LEU A 86 -17.08 -13.16 7.14
C LEU A 86 -17.26 -12.84 5.66
N ILE A 87 -16.33 -12.08 5.06
CA ILE A 87 -16.39 -11.72 3.64
C ILE A 87 -16.47 -12.98 2.77
N GLN A 88 -15.62 -13.99 3.01
CA GLN A 88 -15.64 -15.22 2.21
C GLN A 88 -16.93 -16.03 2.37
N ASP A 89 -17.48 -16.09 3.58
CA ASP A 89 -18.69 -16.88 3.88
C ASP A 89 -19.99 -16.23 3.37
N ILE A 90 -19.96 -14.92 3.08
CA ILE A 90 -21.16 -14.16 2.69
C ILE A 90 -21.08 -13.46 1.33
N LYS A 91 -19.92 -13.46 0.65
CA LYS A 91 -19.72 -12.72 -0.62
C LYS A 91 -20.76 -13.01 -1.70
N ASP A 92 -21.27 -14.23 -1.78
CA ASP A 92 -22.22 -14.67 -2.82
C ASP A 92 -23.68 -14.63 -2.33
N LYS A 93 -23.94 -14.16 -1.11
CA LYS A 93 -25.26 -14.11 -0.47
C LYS A 93 -25.85 -12.71 -0.57
N SER A 94 -26.89 -12.57 -1.40
CA SER A 94 -27.51 -11.27 -1.72
C SER A 94 -27.99 -10.49 -0.49
N GLU A 95 -28.47 -11.20 0.54
CA GLU A 95 -28.95 -10.62 1.79
C GLU A 95 -27.84 -9.91 2.60
N PHE A 96 -26.58 -10.26 2.37
CA PHE A 96 -25.43 -9.68 3.07
C PHE A 96 -24.64 -8.68 2.21
N GLN A 97 -25.14 -8.31 1.02
CA GLN A 97 -24.40 -7.46 0.08
C GLN A 97 -23.93 -6.14 0.70
N SER A 98 -24.79 -5.46 1.48
CA SER A 98 -24.42 -4.20 2.13
C SER A 98 -23.30 -4.39 3.15
N LEU A 99 -23.30 -5.51 3.88
CA LEU A 99 -22.24 -5.83 4.83
C LEU A 99 -20.93 -6.14 4.09
N THR A 100 -20.99 -6.96 3.05
CA THR A 100 -19.83 -7.26 2.20
C THR A 100 -19.19 -5.98 1.69
N ASN A 101 -19.99 -5.10 1.09
CA ASN A 101 -19.52 -3.82 0.55
C ASN A 101 -18.82 -2.96 1.59
N VAL A 102 -19.44 -2.81 2.77
CA VAL A 102 -18.92 -2.01 3.89
C VAL A 102 -17.61 -2.59 4.42
N LEU A 103 -17.52 -3.92 4.53
CA LEU A 103 -16.29 -4.57 4.96
C LEU A 103 -15.17 -4.48 3.90
N SER A 104 -15.50 -4.52 2.61
CA SER A 104 -14.50 -4.41 1.53
C SER A 104 -14.25 -2.97 1.05
N PHE A 105 -14.90 -1.97 1.64
CA PHE A 105 -14.93 -0.62 1.07
C PHE A 105 -13.53 0.01 0.95
N ASN A 106 -12.69 -0.11 1.99
CA ASN A 106 -11.33 0.47 1.99
C ASN A 106 -10.51 0.01 0.78
N GLU A 107 -10.62 -1.27 0.38
CA GLU A 107 -9.90 -1.80 -0.77
C GLU A 107 -10.38 -1.15 -2.08
N ILE A 108 -11.71 -1.04 -2.25
CA ILE A 108 -12.33 -0.47 -3.45
C ILE A 108 -12.05 1.04 -3.57
N ILE A 109 -12.18 1.78 -2.46
CA ILE A 109 -12.07 3.23 -2.49
C ILE A 109 -10.63 3.71 -2.61
N THR A 110 -9.66 2.97 -2.04
CA THR A 110 -8.24 3.33 -2.13
C THR A 110 -7.79 3.38 -3.60
N ASP A 111 -8.13 2.36 -4.39
CA ASP A 111 -7.83 2.32 -5.83
C ASP A 111 -8.52 3.47 -6.59
N LYS A 112 -9.78 3.78 -6.26
CA LYS A 112 -10.50 4.93 -6.84
C LYS A 112 -9.87 6.27 -6.49
N ILE A 113 -9.40 6.45 -5.26
CA ILE A 113 -8.73 7.68 -4.80
C ILE A 113 -7.44 7.88 -5.60
N LEU A 114 -6.61 6.84 -5.73
CA LEU A 114 -5.36 6.89 -6.49
C LEU A 114 -5.63 7.24 -7.97
N LYS A 115 -6.55 6.51 -8.62
CA LYS A 115 -6.91 6.74 -10.03
C LYS A 115 -7.42 8.16 -10.29
N ASN A 116 -8.29 8.69 -9.42
CA ASN A 116 -8.80 10.06 -9.59
C ASN A 116 -7.73 11.12 -9.33
N LYS A 117 -6.85 10.89 -8.35
CA LYS A 117 -5.71 11.77 -8.10
C LYS A 117 -4.77 11.84 -9.30
N GLU A 118 -4.42 10.68 -9.86
CA GLU A 118 -3.58 10.59 -11.06
C GLU A 118 -4.24 11.29 -12.25
N ARG A 119 -5.54 11.05 -12.49
CA ARG A 119 -6.30 11.71 -13.56
C ARG A 119 -6.23 13.23 -13.45
N LEU A 120 -6.44 13.79 -12.25
CA LEU A 120 -6.35 15.22 -12.01
C LEU A 120 -4.91 15.74 -12.19
N SER A 121 -3.91 14.99 -11.73
CA SER A 121 -2.50 15.33 -11.96
C SER A 121 -2.15 15.33 -13.46
N PHE A 122 -2.69 14.41 -14.25
CA PHE A 122 -2.49 14.38 -15.70
C PHE A 122 -3.20 15.53 -16.42
N TYR A 123 -4.35 15.96 -15.89
CA TYR A 123 -5.04 17.15 -16.39
C TYR A 123 -4.17 18.41 -16.18
N LEU A 124 -3.63 18.62 -14.97
CA LEU A 124 -2.71 19.73 -14.70
C LEU A 124 -1.46 19.66 -15.57
N LEU A 125 -0.84 18.48 -15.69
CA LEU A 125 0.34 18.28 -16.51
C LEU A 125 0.10 18.66 -17.98
N LYS A 126 -1.11 18.42 -18.49
CA LYS A 126 -1.52 18.80 -19.85
C LYS A 126 -1.72 20.30 -20.01
N GLU A 127 -2.17 20.99 -18.96
CA GLU A 127 -2.30 22.46 -18.95
C GLU A 127 -0.92 23.15 -18.85
N GLU A 128 0.03 22.53 -18.14
CA GLU A 128 1.37 23.09 -17.90
C GLU A 128 2.35 22.90 -19.07
N LEU A 129 2.20 21.83 -19.86
CA LEU A 129 3.15 21.46 -20.90
C LEU A 129 2.57 21.55 -22.33
N PRO A 130 3.35 22.03 -23.31
CA PRO A 130 3.04 21.84 -24.72
C PRO A 130 2.88 20.36 -25.07
N GLU A 131 2.04 20.04 -26.06
CA GLU A 131 1.64 18.67 -26.39
C GLU A 131 2.82 17.69 -26.58
N ALA A 132 3.89 18.11 -27.24
CA ALA A 132 5.08 17.27 -27.41
C ALA A 132 5.75 16.91 -26.07
N LYS A 133 5.91 17.88 -25.16
CA LYS A 133 6.49 17.68 -23.82
C LYS A 133 5.55 16.90 -22.91
N TYR A 134 4.24 17.18 -22.98
CA TYR A 134 3.21 16.42 -22.29
C TYR A 134 3.28 14.93 -22.68
N ASN A 135 3.41 14.62 -23.97
CA ASN A 135 3.51 13.24 -24.43
C ASN A 135 4.79 12.55 -23.96
N LEU A 136 5.91 13.26 -23.85
CA LEU A 136 7.15 12.73 -23.26
C LEU A 136 6.97 12.45 -21.76
N ALA A 137 6.47 13.42 -21.00
CA ALA A 137 6.19 13.24 -19.57
C ALA A 137 5.21 12.09 -19.31
N LYS A 138 4.16 11.98 -20.11
CA LYS A 138 3.18 10.89 -20.02
C LYS A 138 3.81 9.52 -20.29
N LYS A 139 4.69 9.41 -21.29
CA LYS A 139 5.43 8.17 -21.56
C LYS A 139 6.34 7.80 -20.40
N PHE A 140 7.09 8.76 -19.85
CA PHE A 140 7.93 8.55 -18.68
C PHE A 140 7.12 8.03 -17.47
N ILE A 141 6.02 8.71 -17.13
CA ILE A 141 5.15 8.32 -16.01
C ILE A 141 4.57 6.91 -16.24
N HIS A 142 4.17 6.59 -17.47
CA HIS A 142 3.70 5.25 -17.81
C HIS A 142 4.79 4.19 -17.63
N SER A 143 6.03 4.49 -18.05
CA SER A 143 7.16 3.59 -17.84
C SER A 143 7.42 3.31 -16.36
N ILE A 144 7.22 4.28 -15.46
CA ILE A 144 7.29 4.04 -14.00
C ILE A 144 6.16 3.13 -13.53
N ALA A 145 4.92 3.41 -13.95
CA ALA A 145 3.75 2.66 -13.50
C ALA A 145 3.83 1.17 -13.84
N VAL A 146 4.43 0.82 -14.99
CA VAL A 146 4.61 -0.58 -15.40
C VAL A 146 5.70 -1.32 -14.61
N LEU A 147 6.52 -0.63 -13.80
CA LEU A 147 7.51 -1.26 -12.93
C LEU A 147 6.89 -1.88 -11.66
N LYS A 148 5.62 -1.60 -11.35
CA LYS A 148 4.96 -2.09 -10.12
C LYS A 148 5.15 -3.60 -9.84
N PRO A 149 4.99 -4.52 -10.81
CA PRO A 149 5.22 -5.94 -10.54
C PRO A 149 6.68 -6.26 -10.19
N ILE A 150 7.63 -5.51 -10.75
CA ILE A 150 9.07 -5.67 -10.49
C ILE A 150 9.40 -5.18 -9.08
N THR A 151 8.85 -4.03 -8.67
CA THR A 151 9.08 -3.49 -7.33
C THR A 151 8.55 -4.43 -6.24
N GLU A 152 7.43 -5.12 -6.47
CA GLU A 152 6.93 -6.15 -5.55
C GLU A 152 7.90 -7.34 -5.39
N LEU A 153 8.66 -7.69 -6.43
CA LEU A 153 9.70 -8.72 -6.35
C LEU A 153 10.93 -8.21 -5.62
N ILE A 154 11.33 -6.96 -5.91
CA ILE A 154 12.44 -6.28 -5.23
C ILE A 154 12.19 -6.23 -3.70
N GLU A 155 11.01 -5.82 -3.27
CA GLU A 155 10.69 -5.73 -1.84
C GLU A 155 10.70 -7.11 -1.14
N LYS A 156 10.30 -8.18 -1.85
CA LYS A 156 10.44 -9.55 -1.33
C LYS A 156 11.90 -9.95 -1.15
N GLN A 157 12.77 -9.59 -2.10
CA GLN A 157 14.21 -9.84 -1.99
C GLN A 157 14.83 -9.05 -0.83
N LYS A 158 14.50 -7.76 -0.69
CA LYS A 158 14.94 -6.94 0.45
C LYS A 158 14.52 -7.57 1.78
N THR A 159 13.26 -8.00 1.89
CA THR A 159 12.74 -8.67 3.09
C THR A 159 13.51 -9.96 3.41
N HIS A 160 13.82 -10.75 2.38
CA HIS A 160 14.62 -11.96 2.54
C HIS A 160 16.04 -11.64 3.03
N LEU A 161 16.73 -10.68 2.41
CA LEU A 161 18.09 -10.27 2.77
C LEU A 161 18.15 -9.70 4.19
N LYS A 162 17.15 -8.91 4.59
CA LYS A 162 16.97 -8.46 5.99
C LYS A 162 16.98 -9.64 6.97
N ALA A 163 16.14 -10.64 6.72
CA ALA A 163 16.04 -11.80 7.60
C ALA A 163 17.35 -12.61 7.66
N VAL A 164 18.08 -12.69 6.54
CA VAL A 164 19.39 -13.37 6.48
C VAL A 164 20.45 -12.55 7.24
N LEU A 165 20.49 -11.22 7.08
CA LEU A 165 21.38 -10.31 7.84
C LEU A 165 21.14 -10.39 9.34
N GLU A 166 19.87 -10.40 9.77
CA GLU A 166 19.50 -10.55 11.18
C GLU A 166 19.98 -11.87 11.78
N SER A 167 20.03 -12.92 10.95
CA SER A 167 20.41 -14.28 11.34
C SER A 167 21.92 -14.56 11.20
N ALA A 168 22.67 -13.67 10.55
CA ALA A 168 24.09 -13.86 10.32
C ALA A 168 24.88 -13.89 11.65
N ASP A 169 25.81 -14.83 11.77
CA ASP A 169 26.57 -15.10 12.99
C ASP A 169 28.06 -14.72 12.89
N SER A 170 28.52 -14.35 11.70
CA SER A 170 29.92 -14.11 11.38
C SER A 170 30.10 -12.94 10.42
N MET A 171 31.27 -12.31 10.49
CA MET A 171 31.60 -11.17 9.63
C MET A 171 31.75 -11.62 8.18
N GLU A 172 32.23 -12.85 7.96
CA GLU A 172 32.34 -13.47 6.64
C GLU A 172 30.97 -13.64 5.97
N GLN A 173 29.96 -14.11 6.70
CA GLN A 173 28.59 -14.21 6.18
C GLN A 173 28.03 -12.82 5.84
N ILE A 174 28.21 -11.84 6.73
CA ILE A 174 27.71 -10.47 6.48
C ILE A 174 28.37 -9.87 5.24
N ASN A 175 29.68 -10.01 5.08
CA ASN A 175 30.41 -9.51 3.91
C ASN A 175 29.95 -10.19 2.61
N GLU A 176 29.58 -11.47 2.66
CA GLU A 176 29.06 -12.17 1.49
C GLU A 176 27.65 -11.68 1.12
N ILE A 177 26.79 -11.44 2.11
CA ILE A 177 25.46 -10.85 1.88
C ILE A 177 25.59 -9.43 1.32
N GLU A 178 26.51 -8.61 1.84
CA GLU A 178 26.78 -7.26 1.33
C GLU A 178 27.21 -7.29 -0.14
N ARG A 179 28.09 -8.22 -0.54
CA ARG A 179 28.45 -8.40 -1.96
C ARG A 179 27.25 -8.78 -2.84
N GLN A 180 26.33 -9.59 -2.32
CA GLN A 180 25.11 -9.95 -3.04
C GLN A 180 24.20 -8.74 -3.20
N ILE A 181 24.07 -7.91 -2.16
CA ILE A 181 23.34 -6.64 -2.22
C ILE A 181 23.95 -5.73 -3.29
N ASP A 182 25.27 -5.52 -3.27
CA ASP A 182 25.97 -4.68 -4.25
C ASP A 182 25.83 -5.20 -5.69
N ALA A 183 25.83 -6.53 -5.88
CA ALA A 183 25.65 -7.13 -7.19
C ALA A 183 24.21 -6.92 -7.71
N GLN A 184 23.22 -7.15 -6.86
CA GLN A 184 21.82 -6.95 -7.21
C GLN A 184 21.50 -5.48 -7.46
N ASP A 185 22.03 -4.57 -6.65
CA ASP A 185 21.86 -3.12 -6.84
C ASP A 185 22.37 -2.67 -8.21
N ARG A 186 23.58 -3.10 -8.60
CA ARG A 186 24.13 -2.81 -9.93
C ARG A 186 23.25 -3.34 -11.06
N ASP A 187 22.82 -4.60 -10.97
CA ASP A 187 22.00 -5.24 -12.01
C ASP A 187 20.62 -4.54 -12.12
N LEU A 188 20.03 -4.14 -10.99
CA LEU A 188 18.77 -3.41 -10.94
C LEU A 188 18.90 -2.00 -11.49
N LEU A 189 19.98 -1.28 -11.16
CA LEU A 189 20.26 0.06 -11.70
C LEU A 189 20.46 0.03 -13.21
N GLU A 190 21.19 -0.96 -13.74
CA GLU A 190 21.37 -1.13 -15.18
C GLU A 190 20.03 -1.40 -15.88
N ALA A 191 19.23 -2.32 -15.35
CA ALA A 191 17.90 -2.62 -15.88
C ALA A 191 16.97 -1.38 -15.82
N TYR A 192 17.01 -0.63 -14.72
CA TYR A 192 16.22 0.57 -14.52
C TYR A 192 16.56 1.65 -15.55
N GLN A 193 17.86 1.89 -15.80
CA GLN A 193 18.32 2.86 -16.80
C GLN A 193 17.91 2.50 -18.23
N VAL A 194 17.80 1.20 -18.55
CA VAL A 194 17.30 0.74 -19.87
C VAL A 194 15.79 0.94 -20.01
N LEU A 195 15.03 0.81 -18.92
CA LEU A 195 13.57 0.87 -18.93
C LEU A 195 13.03 2.29 -18.80
N ILE A 196 13.79 3.20 -18.17
CA ILE A 196 13.35 4.55 -17.83
C ILE A 196 14.18 5.60 -18.56
N ASN A 197 13.55 6.27 -19.52
CA ASN A 197 14.14 7.41 -20.22
C ASN A 197 13.73 8.72 -19.55
N PHE A 198 14.62 9.30 -18.75
CA PHE A 198 14.38 10.57 -18.09
C PHE A 198 14.21 11.71 -19.10
N PRO A 199 13.27 12.65 -18.89
CA PRO A 199 13.21 13.85 -19.70
C PRO A 199 14.51 14.66 -19.56
N GLU A 200 15.18 14.94 -20.68
CA GLU A 200 16.42 15.74 -20.72
C GLU A 200 16.16 17.25 -20.59
N ASP A 201 14.93 17.65 -20.88
CA ASP A 201 14.45 19.03 -20.84
C ASP A 201 14.03 19.42 -19.42
N GLU A 202 14.59 20.53 -18.91
CA GLU A 202 14.37 21.01 -17.54
C GLU A 202 12.89 21.27 -17.22
N GLN A 203 12.14 21.87 -18.15
CA GLN A 203 10.71 22.18 -17.95
C GLN A 203 9.88 20.89 -17.78
N THR A 204 10.19 19.87 -18.57
CA THR A 204 9.51 18.57 -18.57
C THR A 204 9.90 17.79 -17.32
N ALA A 205 11.18 17.81 -16.95
CA ALA A 205 11.66 17.21 -15.72
C ALA A 205 10.99 17.82 -14.49
N GLU A 206 10.93 19.16 -14.40
CA GLU A 206 10.27 19.87 -13.29
C GLU A 206 8.78 19.51 -13.19
N ALA A 207 8.06 19.50 -14.32
CA ALA A 207 6.64 19.14 -14.35
C ALA A 207 6.40 17.68 -13.94
N VAL A 208 7.29 16.77 -14.34
CA VAL A 208 7.28 15.37 -13.91
C VAL A 208 7.56 15.25 -12.41
N ILE A 209 8.52 15.99 -11.85
CA ILE A 209 8.79 16.01 -10.41
C ILE A 209 7.54 16.44 -9.64
N LYS A 210 6.91 17.56 -10.04
CA LYS A 210 5.65 18.04 -9.44
C LYS A 210 4.53 17.00 -9.53
N PHE A 211 4.46 16.28 -10.65
CA PHE A 211 3.52 15.18 -10.82
C PHE A 211 3.80 14.04 -9.83
N LEU A 212 5.05 13.61 -9.69
CA LEU A 212 5.46 12.54 -8.76
C LEU A 212 5.26 12.94 -7.30
N GLU A 213 5.52 14.19 -6.93
CA GLU A 213 5.25 14.72 -5.59
C GLU A 213 3.77 14.65 -5.23
N LYS A 214 2.88 14.90 -6.21
CA LYS A 214 1.44 14.70 -6.02
C LYS A 214 1.07 13.22 -6.02
N ASN A 215 1.82 12.35 -6.69
CA ASN A 215 1.52 10.92 -6.83
C ASN A 215 2.62 10.06 -6.18
N GLN A 216 2.77 10.19 -4.86
CA GLN A 216 3.81 9.50 -4.07
C GLN A 216 3.92 8.00 -4.33
N HIS A 217 2.81 7.31 -4.61
CA HIS A 217 2.87 5.89 -4.92
C HIS A 217 3.76 5.57 -6.14
N LEU A 218 3.81 6.43 -7.17
CA LEU A 218 4.72 6.27 -8.31
C LEU A 218 6.16 6.65 -7.95
N LYS A 219 6.33 7.66 -7.10
CA LYS A 219 7.65 8.02 -6.57
C LYS A 219 8.26 6.85 -5.81
N ASN A 220 7.48 6.20 -4.95
CA ASN A 220 7.89 5.02 -4.21
C ASN A 220 8.28 3.85 -5.12
N LEU A 221 7.66 3.72 -6.30
CA LEU A 221 8.09 2.70 -7.27
C LEU A 221 9.51 2.95 -7.79
N MET A 222 9.88 4.22 -7.98
CA MET A 222 11.24 4.59 -8.37
C MET A 222 12.22 4.34 -7.23
N GLU A 223 11.88 4.77 -6.01
CA GLU A 223 12.71 4.62 -4.81
C GLU A 223 12.91 3.13 -4.41
N SER A 224 12.03 2.23 -4.84
CA SER A 224 12.24 0.78 -4.67
C SER A 224 13.54 0.30 -5.35
N PHE A 225 14.04 0.99 -6.37
CA PHE A 225 15.29 0.65 -7.06
C PHE A 225 16.55 1.13 -6.33
N ASP A 226 16.41 1.93 -5.26
CA ASP A 226 17.53 2.30 -4.36
C ASP A 226 17.82 1.10 -3.42
N PHE A 227 18.27 -0.01 -4.01
CA PHE A 227 18.28 -1.33 -3.39
C PHE A 227 19.27 -1.40 -2.24
N ALA A 228 20.54 -1.08 -2.51
CA ALA A 228 21.59 -1.12 -1.50
C ALA A 228 21.36 -0.08 -0.39
N GLU A 229 20.95 1.14 -0.77
CA GLU A 229 20.66 2.22 0.19
C GLU A 229 19.58 1.79 1.20
N SER A 230 18.53 1.12 0.74
CA SER A 230 17.44 0.66 1.60
C SER A 230 17.83 -0.45 2.60
N LEU A 231 18.98 -1.10 2.43
CA LEU A 231 19.49 -2.19 3.28
C LEU A 231 20.73 -1.79 4.10
N MET A 232 21.24 -0.56 3.93
CA MET A 232 22.49 -0.12 4.53
C MET A 232 22.48 -0.19 6.06
N ASP A 233 21.37 0.25 6.67
CA ASP A 233 21.21 0.20 8.13
C ASP A 233 21.17 -1.24 8.65
N ASP A 234 20.58 -2.17 7.90
CA ASP A 234 20.50 -3.58 8.29
C ASP A 234 21.87 -4.25 8.26
N VAL A 235 22.68 -3.94 7.23
CA VAL A 235 24.07 -4.38 7.14
C VAL A 235 24.88 -3.84 8.32
N LEU A 236 24.73 -2.54 8.63
CA LEU A 236 25.44 -1.90 9.74
C LEU A 236 25.05 -2.52 11.10
N ASN A 237 23.76 -2.78 11.31
CA ASN A 237 23.24 -3.42 12.50
C ASN A 237 23.79 -4.84 12.66
N ALA A 238 23.82 -5.63 11.58
CA ALA A 238 24.38 -6.97 11.59
C ALA A 238 25.88 -6.95 11.94
N LYS A 239 26.67 -6.06 11.31
CA LYS A 239 28.10 -5.89 11.60
C LYS A 239 28.35 -5.56 13.07
N THR A 240 27.53 -4.68 13.64
CA THR A 240 27.64 -4.28 15.06
C THR A 240 27.32 -5.45 15.99
N LYS A 241 26.23 -6.19 15.72
CA LYS A 241 25.82 -7.36 16.51
C LYS A 241 26.93 -8.43 16.59
N VAL A 242 27.50 -8.80 15.45
CA VAL A 242 28.57 -9.82 15.40
C VAL A 242 29.85 -9.32 16.06
N SER A 243 30.20 -8.04 15.89
CA SER A 243 31.38 -7.45 16.53
C SER A 243 31.28 -7.43 18.05
N VAL A 244 30.08 -7.18 18.60
CA VAL A 244 29.83 -7.23 20.06
C VAL A 244 29.89 -8.66 20.59
N LEU A 245 29.35 -9.64 19.85
CA LEU A 245 29.40 -11.06 20.23
C LEU A 245 30.83 -11.61 20.25
N ASN A 246 31.68 -11.18 19.32
CA ASN A 246 33.10 -11.55 19.27
C ASN A 246 33.98 -10.82 20.31
N HIS A 247 33.43 -9.86 21.06
CA HIS A 247 34.11 -9.09 22.11
C HIS A 247 33.43 -9.18 23.49
N GLY A 248 32.55 -10.18 23.70
CA GLY A 248 31.96 -10.49 25.01
C GLY A 248 33.02 -10.82 26.10
N PRO A 249 32.71 -10.59 27.39
CA PRO A 249 33.72 -10.46 28.44
C PRO A 249 34.55 -11.74 28.60
N LYS A 250 35.87 -11.59 28.62
CA LYS A 250 36.80 -12.61 29.11
C LYS A 250 36.68 -12.79 30.62
#